data_AF-A0A662VIV2-F1
#
_entry.id   AF-A0A662VIV2-F1
#
_cell.length_a   1.000
_cell.length_b   1.000
_cell.length_c   1.000
_cell.angle_alpha   90.00
_cell.angle_beta   90.00
_cell.angle_gamma   90.00
#
_symmetry.space_group_name_H-M   'P 1'
#
loop_
_entity.id
_entity.type
_entity.pdbx_description
1 polymer ?
#
loop_
_entity_poly.entity_id
_entity_poly.type
_entity_poly.pdbx_seq_one_letter_code
_entity_poly.pdbx_strand_id
1 'polypeptide(L)'
;MSIVHEVLEIISKYKPTKSLLYNIMYLTSKHSTKFSWEITITGLYSKELEEVINALIENNVVKICSDGRLTLDNCPEESFDARKIVSYAVKQYLINLTSKESEKLMIR
;
A
#
# COMPACT_ATOMS: atom_id res chain seq x y z
N MET A 1 7.08 -4.42 -12.67
CA MET A 1 6.63 -4.99 -11.39
C MET A 1 5.12 -5.11 -11.44
N SER A 2 4.56 -6.28 -11.13
CA SER A 2 3.10 -6.54 -11.20
C SER A 2 2.38 -5.96 -9.98
N ILE A 3 1.14 -5.49 -10.16
CA ILE A 3 0.29 -4.96 -9.08
C ILE A 3 0.14 -5.95 -7.91
N VAL A 4 0.06 -7.25 -8.20
CA VAL A 4 -0.02 -8.31 -7.18
C VAL A 4 1.21 -8.32 -6.28
N HIS A 5 2.40 -8.13 -6.87
CA HIS A 5 3.65 -8.11 -6.10
C HIS A 5 3.71 -6.90 -5.17
N GLU A 6 3.32 -5.72 -5.66
CA GLU A 6 3.25 -4.50 -4.85
C GLU A 6 2.25 -4.63 -3.70
N VAL A 7 1.08 -5.24 -3.94
CA VAL A 7 0.08 -5.50 -2.91
C VAL A 7 0.65 -6.40 -1.81
N LEU A 8 1.28 -7.51 -2.18
CA LEU A 8 1.86 -8.44 -1.22
C LEU A 8 3.01 -7.79 -0.41
N GLU A 9 3.84 -6.98 -1.06
CA GLU A 9 4.92 -6.24 -0.39
C GLU A 9 4.36 -5.26 0.67
N ILE A 10 3.31 -4.50 0.32
CA ILE A 10 2.69 -3.56 1.24
C ILE A 10 1.96 -4.29 2.38
N ILE A 11 1.23 -5.36 2.10
CA ILE A 11 0.56 -6.16 3.13
C ILE A 11 1.59 -6.73 4.10
N SER A 12 2.69 -7.30 3.58
CA SER A 12 3.77 -7.85 4.39
C SER A 12 4.38 -6.78 5.31
N LYS A 13 4.65 -5.59 4.77
CA LYS A 13 5.38 -4.53 5.48
C LYS A 13 4.53 -3.74 6.47
N TYR A 14 3.27 -3.47 6.14
CA TYR A 14 2.45 -2.51 6.89
C TYR A 14 1.22 -3.14 7.54
N LYS A 15 0.84 -4.36 7.13
CA LYS A 15 -0.38 -5.05 7.58
C LYS A 15 -1.62 -4.12 7.63
N PRO A 16 -1.93 -3.39 6.55
CA PRO A 16 -2.93 -2.34 6.55
C PRO A 16 -4.36 -2.92 6.52
N THR A 17 -5.37 -2.11 6.85
CA THR A 17 -6.74 -2.42 6.44
C THR A 17 -6.88 -2.31 4.92
N LYS A 18 -7.94 -2.90 4.34
CA LYS A 18 -8.26 -2.71 2.91
C LYS A 18 -8.24 -1.23 2.52
N SER A 19 -8.96 -0.38 3.25
CA SER A 19 -9.02 1.08 2.98
C SER A 19 -7.65 1.74 2.99
N LEU A 20 -6.78 1.36 3.94
CA LEU A 20 -5.45 1.95 4.07
C LEU A 20 -4.49 1.44 2.99
N LEU A 21 -4.68 0.21 2.49
CA LEU A 21 -3.90 -0.36 1.41
C LEU A 21 -4.01 0.49 0.13
N TYR A 22 -5.21 0.98 -0.22
CA TYR A 22 -5.39 1.91 -1.36
C TYR A 22 -4.50 3.15 -1.22
N ASN A 23 -4.50 3.75 -0.02
CA ASN A 23 -3.74 4.96 0.26
C ASN A 23 -2.23 4.71 0.19
N ILE A 24 -1.75 3.59 0.74
CA ILE A 24 -0.33 3.25 0.70
C ILE A 24 0.10 2.89 -0.72
N MET A 25 -0.70 2.10 -1.47
CA MET A 25 -0.45 1.78 -2.87
C MET A 25 -0.25 3.03 -3.71
N TYR A 26 -1.09 4.05 -3.53
CA TYR A 26 -0.90 5.33 -4.21
C TYR A 26 0.44 5.99 -3.87
N LEU A 27 0.76 6.06 -2.58
CA LEU A 27 1.99 6.69 -2.10
C LEU A 27 3.25 5.93 -2.52
N THR A 28 3.23 4.60 -2.57
CA THR A 28 4.45 3.82 -2.75
C THR A 28 4.60 3.24 -4.16
N SER A 29 3.52 3.15 -4.94
CA SER A 29 3.56 2.56 -6.27
C SER A 29 4.27 3.46 -7.27
N LYS A 30 5.09 2.83 -8.12
CA LYS A 30 5.70 3.48 -9.30
C LYS A 30 4.67 3.68 -10.43
N HIS A 31 3.47 3.11 -10.33
CA HIS A 31 2.36 3.24 -11.28
C HIS A 31 1.46 4.44 -10.98
N SER A 32 1.99 5.51 -10.36
CA SER A 32 1.24 6.70 -9.93
C SER A 32 0.45 7.41 -11.04
N THR A 33 0.62 7.04 -12.31
CA THR A 33 -0.18 7.53 -13.43
C THR A 33 -1.53 6.83 -13.57
N LYS A 34 -1.72 5.62 -13.03
CA LYS A 34 -3.00 4.89 -13.07
C LYS A 34 -3.91 5.15 -11.86
N PHE A 35 -3.35 5.63 -10.75
CA PHE A 35 -4.08 5.95 -9.53
C PHE A 35 -4.14 7.47 -9.38
N SER A 36 -5.25 8.11 -9.74
CA SER A 36 -5.42 9.57 -9.56
C SER A 36 -5.41 9.93 -8.08
N TRP A 37 -4.77 11.04 -7.71
CA TRP A 37 -4.71 11.55 -6.31
C TRP A 37 -6.11 11.82 -5.72
N GLU A 38 -7.09 12.10 -6.57
CA GLU A 38 -8.49 12.28 -6.20
C GLU A 38 -9.06 11.01 -5.55
N ILE A 39 -8.56 9.83 -5.94
CA ILE A 39 -8.96 8.52 -5.44
C ILE A 39 -8.57 8.36 -3.96
N THR A 40 -7.38 8.83 -3.60
CA THR A 40 -6.82 8.76 -2.23
C THR A 40 -7.55 9.67 -1.25
N ILE A 41 -8.04 10.83 -1.71
CA ILE A 41 -8.75 11.81 -0.86
C ILE A 41 -10.23 11.48 -0.71
N THR A 42 -10.84 10.89 -1.74
CA THR A 42 -12.27 10.55 -1.75
C THR A 42 -12.57 9.12 -1.28
N GLY A 43 -11.53 8.31 -1.04
CA GLY A 43 -11.68 6.87 -0.76
C GLY A 43 -12.19 6.10 -1.98
N LEU A 44 -11.96 6.62 -3.18
CA LEU A 44 -12.46 6.03 -4.41
C LEU A 44 -11.82 4.66 -4.60
N TYR A 45 -12.68 3.72 -4.90
CA TYR A 45 -12.40 2.30 -4.90
C TYR A 45 -11.75 1.92 -6.24
N SER A 46 -10.51 1.44 -6.23
CA SER A 46 -9.98 0.80 -7.44
C SER A 46 -10.57 -0.61 -7.54
N LYS A 47 -11.47 -0.81 -8.50
CA LYS A 47 -12.09 -2.11 -8.76
C LYS A 47 -11.03 -3.17 -9.08
N GLU A 48 -10.01 -2.82 -9.87
CA GLU A 48 -8.89 -3.70 -10.18
C GLU A 48 -8.13 -4.12 -8.91
N LEU A 49 -7.84 -3.18 -8.02
CA LEU A 49 -7.14 -3.49 -6.77
C LEU A 49 -8.01 -4.31 -5.83
N GLU A 50 -9.31 -4.04 -5.76
CA GLU A 50 -10.26 -4.85 -4.99
C GLU A 50 -10.32 -6.29 -5.53
N GLU A 51 -10.42 -6.47 -6.85
CA GLU A 51 -10.42 -7.80 -7.49
C GLU A 51 -9.14 -8.57 -7.15
N VAL A 52 -7.99 -7.91 -7.19
CA VAL A 52 -6.71 -8.51 -6.77
C VAL A 52 -6.72 -8.91 -5.30
N ILE A 53 -7.15 -8.01 -4.40
CA ILE A 53 -7.19 -8.30 -2.96
C ILE A 53 -8.15 -9.46 -2.66
N ASN A 54 -9.34 -9.45 -3.26
CA ASN A 54 -10.34 -10.49 -3.06
C ASN A 54 -9.85 -11.84 -3.59
N ALA A 55 -9.24 -11.87 -4.77
CA ALA A 55 -8.62 -13.09 -5.28
C ALA A 55 -7.53 -13.61 -4.33
N LEU A 56 -6.68 -12.74 -3.76
CA LEU A 56 -5.66 -13.16 -2.80
C LEU A 56 -6.25 -13.71 -1.49
N ILE A 57 -7.38 -13.17 -1.05
CA ILE A 57 -8.10 -13.65 0.14
C ILE A 57 -8.78 -15.00 -0.16
N GLU A 58 -9.49 -15.12 -1.28
CA GLU A 58 -10.16 -16.35 -1.71
C GLU A 58 -9.17 -17.51 -1.90
N ASN A 59 -7.96 -17.21 -2.37
CA ASN A 59 -6.88 -18.19 -2.52
C ASN A 59 -6.07 -18.44 -1.22
N ASN A 60 -6.51 -17.92 -0.06
CA ASN A 60 -5.85 -18.04 1.24
C ASN A 60 -4.40 -17.51 1.28
N VAL A 61 -4.02 -16.64 0.35
CA VAL A 61 -2.69 -15.98 0.34
C VAL A 61 -2.67 -14.84 1.35
N VAL A 62 -3.77 -14.11 1.46
CA VAL A 62 -3.97 -13.01 2.40
C VAL A 62 -5.08 -13.39 3.38
N LYS A 63 -4.86 -13.12 4.67
CA LYS A 63 -5.85 -13.30 5.73
C LYS A 63 -6.36 -11.94 6.21
N ILE A 64 -7.61 -11.91 6.65
CA ILE A 64 -8.23 -10.74 7.28
C ILE A 64 -8.27 -10.97 8.80
N CYS A 65 -7.74 -10.03 9.56
CA CYS A 65 -7.78 -10.00 11.01
C CYS A 65 -9.13 -9.50 11.53
N SER A 66 -9.42 -9.72 12.81
CA SER A 66 -10.67 -9.29 13.44
C SER A 66 -10.91 -7.78 13.38
N ASP A 67 -9.86 -6.98 13.27
CA ASP A 67 -9.89 -5.53 13.11
C ASP A 67 -9.84 -5.06 11.64
N GLY A 68 -9.95 -5.99 10.68
CA GLY A 68 -9.96 -5.70 9.25
C GLY A 68 -8.58 -5.51 8.62
N ARG A 69 -7.48 -5.69 9.37
CA ARG A 69 -6.12 -5.70 8.80
C ARG A 69 -5.89 -6.91 7.91
N LEU A 70 -5.11 -6.70 6.86
CA LEU A 70 -4.64 -7.72 5.94
C LEU A 70 -3.26 -8.21 6.38
N THR A 71 -3.03 -9.53 6.34
CA THR A 71 -1.72 -10.12 6.64
C THR A 71 -1.44 -11.33 5.77
N LEU A 72 -0.15 -11.65 5.58
CA LEU A 72 0.30 -12.89 4.95
C LEU A 72 0.57 -14.00 5.98
N ASP A 73 0.71 -13.62 7.26
CA ASP A 73 1.16 -14.50 8.33
C ASP A 73 0.15 -14.54 9.50
N ASN A 74 0.50 -13.88 10.60
CA ASN A 74 -0.25 -13.75 11.84
C ASN A 74 -0.81 -12.34 11.97
N CYS A 75 -1.97 -12.24 12.60
CA CYS A 75 -2.55 -10.96 12.95
C CYS A 75 -1.71 -10.27 14.04
N PRO A 76 -1.39 -8.98 13.91
CA PRO A 76 -0.61 -8.30 14.92
C PRO A 76 -1.42 -8.15 16.21
N GLU A 77 -0.80 -8.39 17.36
CA GLU A 77 -1.46 -8.23 18.67
C GLU A 77 -1.52 -6.77 19.13
N GLU A 78 -0.67 -5.92 18.54
CA GLU A 78 -0.61 -4.49 18.83
C GLU A 78 -1.83 -3.72 18.32
N SER A 79 -2.20 -2.68 19.05
CA SER A 79 -3.29 -1.78 18.68
C SER A 79 -3.03 -1.13 17.33
N PHE A 80 -3.99 -1.23 16.42
CA PHE A 80 -3.89 -0.62 15.10
C PHE A 80 -3.90 0.92 15.18
N ASP A 81 -2.81 1.56 14.75
CA ASP A 81 -2.73 3.01 14.58
C ASP A 81 -2.45 3.35 13.12
N ALA A 82 -3.51 3.59 12.36
CA ALA A 82 -3.44 3.95 10.94
C ALA A 82 -2.55 5.17 10.68
N ARG A 83 -2.48 6.13 11.62
CA ARG A 83 -1.66 7.35 11.44
C ARG A 83 -0.19 7.02 11.38
N LYS A 84 0.30 6.13 12.24
CA LYS A 84 1.71 5.70 12.24
C LYS A 84 2.09 5.04 10.92
N ILE A 85 1.22 4.18 10.41
CA ILE A 85 1.42 3.49 9.13
C ILE A 85 1.49 4.50 7.98
N VAL A 86 0.53 5.43 7.91
CA VAL A 86 0.50 6.46 6.87
C VAL A 86 1.71 7.39 6.97
N SER A 87 2.03 7.89 8.17
CA SER A 87 3.21 8.75 8.36
C SER A 87 4.50 8.05 7.94
N TYR A 88 4.64 6.76 8.23
CA TYR A 88 5.78 5.98 7.79
C TYR A 88 5.80 5.78 6.27
N ALA A 89 4.66 5.44 5.66
CA ALA A 89 4.54 5.32 4.19
C ALA A 89 4.87 6.63 3.46
N VAL A 90 4.33 7.77 3.94
CA VAL A 90 4.63 9.10 3.41
C VAL A 90 6.11 9.43 3.55
N LYS A 91 6.72 9.16 4.71
CA LYS A 91 8.16 9.37 4.93
C LYS A 91 8.99 8.56 3.93
N GLN A 92 8.67 7.29 3.72
CA GLN A 92 9.37 6.44 2.74
C GLN A 92 9.19 6.95 1.31
N TYR A 93 8.00 7.42 0.96
CA TYR A 93 7.74 8.04 -0.34
C TYR A 93 8.59 9.29 -0.57
N LEU A 94 8.62 10.20 0.41
CA LEU A 94 9.41 11.42 0.32
C LEU A 94 10.91 11.12 0.18
N ILE A 95 11.43 10.15 0.93
CA ILE A 95 12.82 9.69 0.81
C ILE A 95 13.10 9.20 -0.62
N ASN A 96 12.25 8.33 -1.16
CA ASN A 96 12.40 7.79 -2.52
C ASN A 96 12.33 8.88 -3.60
N LEU A 97 11.48 9.90 -3.43
CA LEU A 97 11.44 11.07 -4.31
C LEU A 97 12.76 11.85 -4.27
N THR A 98 13.26 12.16 -3.08
CA THR A 98 14.53 12.89 -2.92
C THR A 98 15.71 12.11 -3.50
N SER A 99 15.77 10.79 -3.33
CA SER A 99 16.83 9.97 -3.93
C SER A 99 16.78 10.00 -5.46
N LYS A 100 15.59 9.86 -6.06
CA LYS A 100 15.42 9.93 -7.52
C LYS A 100 15.80 11.29 -8.10
N GLU A 101 15.43 12.38 -7.44
CA GLU A 101 15.81 13.72 -7.88
C GLU A 101 17.32 13.98 -7.70
N SER A 102 17.93 13.43 -6.65
CA SER A 102 19.38 13.49 -6.45
C SER A 102 20.15 12.73 -7.55
N GLU A 103 19.68 11.55 -7.94
CA GLU A 103 20.27 10.75 -9.04
C GLU A 103 20.16 11.47 -10.39
N LYS A 104 19.04 12.14 -10.68
CA LYS A 104 18.90 12.95 -11.90
C LYS A 104 19.87 14.12 -11.95
N LEU A 105 20.19 14.72 -10.82
CA LEU A 105 21.10 15.86 -10.73
C LEU A 105 22.57 15.45 -10.84
N MET A 106 22.94 14.22 -10.45
CA MET A 106 24.30 13.68 -10.58
C MET A 106 24.66 13.21 -12.00
N ILE A 107 23.67 13.07 -12.90
CA ILE A 107 23.87 12.69 -14.31
C ILE A 107 23.88 13.95 -15.23
N ARG A 108 23.84 15.16 -14.67
CA ARG A 108 24.09 16.42 -15.37
C ARG A 108 25.49 16.94 -15.09
#